data_AF-A0A2V5Z0M3-F1
#
_entry.id   AF-A0A2V5Z0M3-F1
#
_cell.length_a   1.000
_cell.length_b   1.000
_cell.length_c   1.000
_cell.angle_alpha   90.00
_cell.angle_beta   90.00
_cell.angle_gamma   90.00
#
_symmetry.space_group_name_H-M   'P 1'
#
loop_
_entity.id
_entity.type
_entity.pdbx_description
1 polymer ?
#
loop_
_entity_poly.entity_id
_entity_poly.type
_entity_poly.pdbx_seq_one_letter_code
_entity_poly.pdbx_strand_id
1 'polypeptide(L)'
;MILRLSGLEALNITPEFGFVVIGERTNITGSPKFSKLILAGDFEGALAVARQQVQGGANLLDVNMDEGMIDSEAAMVRFLNLIGSEPEITRIPIVIDSSKWTVIEAGLKCVQGKAVVNSISLKNGEEEFLRQARLIRQYGAATIVMAFDERGQADDRQRKIDICSRAYDLLTKQADFPASDIIFDPNILTIATGLEEHRNYAVDFIEATRWIKNNLPGAHVSGGVSNISFSFRGNNTVREAMHAAFLFHAIRAGLDMGIVNAGQLAVYEEIEPELRERVEDVLLNRRDDATERLVDFAENVRAKDKTRVADEAWRAEPVEGRLKHALIKGIVDYIDADTEEARQKCKRPLDVIEGPLMAGMSVVGDLFGAGKMFLPQVVKSARVMKKAVAYLMPFMEAEKSAGAKPQGRIVMATVKGDVHDIGKNIVGVVLQCNNYDVVDLGVMVPAAKILETAREKNADAIGLSGLITPSLDEMVHVAQEMEREGFRLPLLIGGATTSRAHTAVKIAPHYGASTVHVLDASRAVGVVNSLLKEELRSEFDKKTRQEYERLRQEHAAKTKKKKLL
;
A
#
# COMPACT_ATOMS: atom_id res chain seq x y z
N MET A 1 -12.26 -6.48 -12.09
CA MET A 1 -12.66 -5.11 -12.46
C MET A 1 -11.78 -4.14 -11.68
N ILE A 2 -11.38 -3.02 -12.28
CA ILE A 2 -10.37 -2.10 -11.72
C ILE A 2 -11.06 -0.76 -11.49
N LEU A 3 -11.02 -0.23 -10.27
CA LEU A 3 -11.41 1.15 -10.00
C LEU A 3 -10.28 2.07 -10.44
N ARG A 4 -10.57 2.94 -11.42
CA ARG A 4 -9.61 3.91 -11.94
C ARG A 4 -9.98 5.28 -11.44
N LEU A 5 -9.06 5.93 -10.74
CA LEU A 5 -9.15 7.29 -10.25
C LEU A 5 -7.94 8.07 -10.72
N SER A 6 -7.97 9.40 -10.59
CA SER A 6 -6.81 10.22 -10.93
C SER A 6 -6.81 11.53 -10.16
N GLY A 7 -5.63 11.92 -9.67
CA GLY A 7 -5.27 13.33 -9.54
C GLY A 7 -4.62 13.77 -10.84
N LEU A 8 -3.41 14.33 -10.76
CA LEU A 8 -2.49 14.44 -11.90
C LEU A 8 -1.87 13.08 -12.27
N GLU A 9 -1.74 12.17 -11.30
CA GLU A 9 -1.26 10.81 -11.53
C GLU A 9 -2.44 9.83 -11.49
N ALA A 10 -2.36 8.79 -12.32
CA ALA A 10 -3.36 7.75 -12.37
C ALA A 10 -3.25 6.83 -11.14
N LEU A 11 -4.38 6.57 -10.49
CA LEU A 11 -4.51 5.59 -9.41
C LEU A 11 -5.41 4.44 -9.88
N ASN A 12 -4.80 3.29 -10.16
CA ASN A 12 -5.51 2.07 -10.54
C ASN A 12 -5.60 1.13 -9.33
N ILE A 13 -6.78 1.02 -8.74
CA ILE A 13 -7.06 0.14 -7.61
C ILE A 13 -7.44 -1.23 -8.16
N THR A 14 -6.47 -2.15 -8.14
CA THR A 14 -6.63 -3.56 -8.52
C THR A 14 -6.75 -4.43 -7.26
N PRO A 15 -7.19 -5.70 -7.38
CA PRO A 15 -7.24 -6.61 -6.23
C PRO A 15 -5.88 -6.76 -5.50
N GLU A 16 -4.77 -6.60 -6.21
CA GLU A 16 -3.40 -6.71 -5.67
C GLU A 16 -2.92 -5.42 -4.99
N PHE A 17 -3.60 -4.28 -5.18
CA PHE A 17 -3.23 -3.01 -4.57
C PHE A 17 -3.32 -3.08 -3.03
N GLY A 18 -4.22 -3.92 -2.52
CA GLY A 18 -4.51 -4.03 -1.09
C GLY A 18 -5.44 -2.90 -0.62
N PHE A 19 -5.23 -2.45 0.62
CA PHE A 19 -6.09 -1.46 1.26
C PHE A 19 -5.73 -0.02 0.88
N VAL A 20 -6.72 0.75 0.43
CA VAL A 20 -6.60 2.15 0.01
C VAL A 20 -6.96 3.08 1.17
N VAL A 21 -6.04 4.00 1.50
CA VAL A 21 -6.24 4.98 2.57
C VAL A 21 -6.78 6.29 2.00
N ILE A 22 -7.94 6.71 2.51
CA ILE A 22 -8.54 8.02 2.25
C ILE A 22 -8.26 8.91 3.47
N GLY A 23 -7.53 10.02 3.29
CA GLY A 23 -7.15 10.90 4.39
C GLY A 23 -8.30 11.75 4.92
N GLU A 24 -8.66 11.59 6.20
CA GLU A 24 -9.85 12.20 6.83
C GLU A 24 -9.70 13.65 7.37
N ARG A 25 -8.46 14.17 7.47
CA ARG A 25 -8.20 15.37 8.30
C ARG A 25 -8.51 16.70 7.64
N THR A 26 -8.82 16.70 6.34
CA THR A 26 -9.27 17.85 5.55
C THR A 26 -10.78 18.01 5.65
N ASN A 27 -11.29 17.84 6.88
CA ASN A 27 -12.70 17.85 7.22
C ASN A 27 -12.94 18.86 8.34
N ILE A 28 -13.76 19.87 8.08
CA ILE A 28 -14.05 20.97 9.02
C ILE A 28 -14.73 20.48 10.31
N THR A 29 -15.52 19.41 10.24
CA THR A 29 -16.22 18.83 11.40
C THR A 29 -15.38 17.80 12.14
N GLY A 30 -14.54 17.06 11.41
CA GLY A 30 -13.74 15.95 11.95
C GLY A 30 -12.37 16.34 12.50
N SER A 31 -11.81 17.49 12.08
CA SER A 31 -10.44 17.89 12.40
C SER A 31 -10.38 19.28 13.05
N PRO A 32 -10.17 19.37 14.37
CA PRO A 32 -10.11 20.66 15.08
C PRO A 32 -9.06 21.62 14.53
N LYS A 33 -7.91 21.09 14.05
CA LYS A 33 -6.86 21.90 13.43
C LYS A 33 -7.33 22.50 12.11
N PHE A 34 -7.93 21.68 11.24
CA PHE A 34 -8.42 22.13 9.94
C PHE A 34 -9.58 23.12 10.10
N SER A 35 -10.50 22.81 11.03
CA SER A 35 -11.62 23.69 11.40
C SER A 35 -11.15 25.09 11.78
N LYS A 36 -10.19 25.19 12.70
CA LYS A 36 -9.63 26.48 13.14
C LYS A 36 -9.02 27.27 11.98
N LEU A 37 -8.35 26.60 11.04
CA LEU A 37 -7.70 27.25 9.90
C LEU A 37 -8.73 27.79 8.90
N ILE A 38 -9.71 26.98 8.51
CA ILE A 38 -10.76 27.40 7.58
C ILE A 38 -11.62 28.52 8.16
N LEU A 39 -12.03 28.41 9.43
CA LEU A 39 -12.80 29.46 10.12
C LEU A 39 -12.02 30.77 10.26
N ALA A 40 -10.68 30.71 10.34
CA ALA A 40 -9.81 31.88 10.34
C ALA A 40 -9.51 32.42 8.93
N GLY A 41 -9.99 31.76 7.87
CA GLY A 41 -9.67 32.11 6.48
C GLY A 41 -8.24 31.76 6.05
N ASP A 42 -7.51 30.97 6.84
CA ASP A 42 -6.14 30.52 6.57
C ASP A 42 -6.14 29.23 5.73
N PHE A 43 -6.44 29.38 4.44
CA PHE A 43 -6.45 28.27 3.50
C PHE A 43 -5.03 27.74 3.19
N GLU A 44 -3.99 28.56 3.32
CA GLU A 44 -2.58 28.15 3.16
C GLU A 44 -2.16 27.20 4.28
N GLY A 45 -2.48 27.53 5.53
CA GLY A 45 -2.29 26.61 6.66
C GLY A 45 -3.10 25.33 6.50
N ALA A 46 -4.28 25.41 5.90
CA ALA A 46 -5.12 24.24 5.59
C ALA A 46 -4.49 23.32 4.53
N LEU A 47 -3.80 23.86 3.52
CA LEU A 47 -3.02 23.08 2.55
C LEU A 47 -1.92 22.27 3.23
N ALA A 48 -1.29 22.81 4.27
CA ALA A 48 -0.29 22.06 5.04
C ALA A 48 -0.88 20.79 5.69
N VAL A 49 -2.15 20.83 6.11
CA VAL A 49 -2.85 19.63 6.62
C VAL A 49 -3.04 18.61 5.50
N ALA A 50 -3.49 19.03 4.32
CA ALA A 50 -3.63 18.16 3.15
C ALA A 50 -2.29 17.51 2.77
N ARG A 51 -1.22 18.31 2.64
CA ARG A 51 0.15 17.84 2.33
C ARG A 51 0.65 16.82 3.34
N GLN A 52 0.42 17.07 4.64
CA GLN A 52 0.81 16.14 5.70
C GLN A 52 0.14 14.78 5.55
N GLN A 53 -1.12 14.72 5.11
CA GLN A 53 -1.83 13.44 4.90
C GLN A 53 -1.27 12.68 3.70
N VAL A 54 -0.98 13.36 2.60
CA VAL A 54 -0.36 12.76 1.41
C VAL A 54 1.01 12.19 1.77
N GLN A 55 1.83 12.95 2.50
CA GLN A 55 3.11 12.48 3.03
C GLN A 55 2.93 11.35 4.05
N GLY A 56 1.81 11.35 4.78
CA GLY A 56 1.41 10.30 5.70
C GLY A 56 0.92 9.01 5.02
N GLY A 57 0.92 8.94 3.68
CA GLY A 57 0.55 7.76 2.92
C GLY A 57 -0.92 7.71 2.48
N ALA A 58 -1.64 8.83 2.53
CA ALA A 58 -2.98 8.90 1.94
C ALA A 58 -2.92 8.65 0.41
N ASN A 59 -3.76 7.74 -0.06
CA ASN A 59 -3.93 7.43 -1.48
C ASN A 59 -4.99 8.32 -2.14
N LEU A 60 -5.99 8.75 -1.37
CA LEU A 60 -6.97 9.77 -1.74
C LEU A 60 -7.10 10.79 -0.60
N LEU A 61 -7.62 11.97 -0.89
CA LEU A 61 -7.85 13.02 0.11
C LEU A 61 -9.34 13.35 0.21
N ASP A 62 -9.93 13.16 1.39
CA ASP A 62 -11.33 13.52 1.68
C ASP A 62 -11.43 14.99 2.10
N VAL A 63 -12.21 15.78 1.37
CA VAL A 63 -12.35 17.22 1.58
C VAL A 63 -13.79 17.53 1.93
N ASN A 64 -14.01 18.01 3.16
CA ASN A 64 -15.32 18.38 3.68
C ASN A 64 -15.30 19.82 4.23
N MET A 65 -16.23 20.64 3.70
CA MET A 65 -16.43 22.05 4.06
C MET A 65 -17.84 22.33 4.62
N ASP A 66 -18.56 21.30 5.05
CA ASP A 66 -19.89 21.43 5.62
C ASP A 66 -19.81 22.00 7.04
N GLU A 67 -20.15 23.28 7.15
CA GLU A 67 -20.21 23.99 8.43
C GLU A 67 -21.26 25.10 8.30
N GLY A 68 -22.12 25.26 9.32
CA GLY A 68 -23.23 26.20 9.28
C GLY A 68 -22.79 27.67 9.30
N MET A 69 -21.56 27.94 9.71
CA MET A 69 -21.01 29.29 9.86
C MET A 69 -20.28 29.83 8.62
N ILE A 70 -20.16 29.04 7.54
CA ILE A 70 -19.45 29.45 6.32
C ILE A 70 -20.27 29.16 5.06
N ASP A 71 -19.89 29.80 3.96
CA ASP A 71 -20.32 29.38 2.64
C ASP A 71 -19.52 28.14 2.21
N SER A 72 -20.11 26.96 2.45
CA SER A 72 -19.50 25.66 2.14
C SER A 72 -19.16 25.51 0.65
N GLU A 73 -19.98 26.07 -0.25
CA GLU A 73 -19.77 25.95 -1.70
C GLU A 73 -18.56 26.78 -2.11
N ALA A 74 -18.51 28.05 -1.70
CA ALA A 74 -17.37 28.92 -1.98
C ALA A 74 -16.08 28.41 -1.32
N ALA A 75 -16.15 27.88 -0.10
CA ALA A 75 -15.01 27.31 0.61
C ALA A 75 -14.46 26.06 -0.09
N MET A 76 -15.35 25.16 -0.56
CA MET A 76 -14.98 23.98 -1.33
C MET A 76 -14.25 24.37 -2.62
N VAL A 77 -14.85 25.25 -3.42
CA VAL A 77 -14.26 25.74 -4.68
C VAL A 77 -12.89 26.36 -4.43
N ARG A 78 -12.79 27.26 -3.43
CA ARG A 78 -11.53 27.94 -3.10
C ARG A 78 -10.44 26.94 -2.71
N PHE A 79 -10.74 26.00 -1.83
CA PHE A 79 -9.74 25.06 -1.34
C PHE A 79 -9.31 24.04 -2.40
N LEU A 80 -10.24 23.54 -3.23
CA LEU A 80 -9.90 22.64 -4.33
C LEU A 80 -9.05 23.33 -5.41
N ASN A 81 -9.31 24.59 -5.73
CA ASN A 81 -8.47 25.37 -6.64
C ASN A 81 -7.05 25.57 -6.08
N LEU A 82 -6.92 25.80 -4.77
CA LEU A 82 -5.62 25.88 -4.10
C LEU A 82 -4.89 24.53 -4.13
N ILE A 83 -5.58 23.42 -3.88
CA ILE A 83 -5.03 22.07 -4.04
C ILE A 83 -4.51 21.87 -5.48
N GLY A 84 -5.25 22.33 -6.48
CA GLY A 84 -4.85 22.26 -7.89
C GLY A 84 -3.55 23.00 -8.21
N SER A 85 -3.17 24.00 -7.41
CA SER A 85 -1.88 24.69 -7.54
C SER A 85 -0.71 24.01 -6.82
N GLU A 86 -0.94 22.91 -6.10
CA GLU A 86 0.05 22.21 -5.28
C GLU A 86 0.32 20.78 -5.81
N PRO A 87 1.33 20.58 -6.68
CA PRO A 87 1.58 19.30 -7.35
C PRO A 87 1.72 18.10 -6.42
N GLU A 88 2.31 18.29 -5.23
CA GLU A 88 2.48 17.22 -4.24
C GLU A 88 1.14 16.69 -3.74
N ILE A 89 0.11 17.53 -3.67
CA ILE A 89 -1.23 17.19 -3.22
C ILE A 89 -2.07 16.71 -4.40
N THR A 90 -2.13 17.49 -5.48
CA THR A 90 -3.01 17.19 -6.62
C THR A 90 -2.61 15.95 -7.40
N ARG A 91 -1.46 15.32 -7.14
CA ARG A 91 -1.10 14.03 -7.74
C ARG A 91 -2.06 12.90 -7.37
N ILE A 92 -2.68 12.93 -6.18
CA ILE A 92 -3.66 11.91 -5.75
C ILE A 92 -5.11 12.35 -6.01
N PRO A 93 -6.08 11.42 -6.17
CA PRO A 93 -7.48 11.77 -6.36
C PRO A 93 -8.12 12.40 -5.12
N ILE A 94 -9.14 13.22 -5.35
CA ILE A 94 -9.92 13.89 -4.30
C ILE A 94 -11.25 13.16 -4.10
N VAL A 95 -11.63 12.99 -2.83
CA VAL A 95 -12.97 12.61 -2.41
C VAL A 95 -13.69 13.89 -1.98
N ILE A 96 -14.73 14.28 -2.71
CA ILE A 96 -15.50 15.49 -2.46
C ILE A 96 -16.62 15.13 -1.48
N ASP A 97 -16.49 15.57 -0.24
CA ASP A 97 -17.38 15.22 0.86
C ASP A 97 -18.31 16.37 1.24
N SER A 98 -19.62 16.16 1.05
CA SER A 98 -20.67 17.07 1.51
C SER A 98 -22.04 16.39 1.54
N SER A 99 -22.86 16.82 2.49
CA SER A 99 -24.29 16.52 2.55
C SER A 99 -25.14 17.30 1.54
N LYS A 100 -24.58 18.33 0.89
CA LYS A 100 -25.27 19.21 -0.06
C LYS A 100 -24.81 18.93 -1.49
N TRP A 101 -25.76 18.57 -2.36
CA TRP A 101 -25.47 18.32 -3.78
C TRP A 101 -24.81 19.52 -4.49
N THR A 102 -25.20 20.76 -4.16
CA THR A 102 -24.62 21.96 -4.78
C THR A 102 -23.12 22.09 -4.52
N VAL A 103 -22.67 21.73 -3.32
CA VAL A 103 -21.25 21.73 -2.92
C VAL A 103 -20.50 20.61 -3.66
N ILE A 104 -21.08 19.40 -3.73
CA ILE A 104 -20.51 18.28 -4.51
C ILE A 104 -20.30 18.70 -5.96
N GLU A 105 -21.34 19.25 -6.59
CA GLU A 105 -21.30 19.62 -8.00
C GLU A 105 -20.32 20.77 -8.26
N ALA A 106 -20.25 21.76 -7.37
CA ALA A 106 -19.24 22.82 -7.44
C ALA A 106 -17.82 22.24 -7.33
N GLY A 107 -17.59 21.27 -6.45
CA GLY A 107 -16.31 20.57 -6.34
C GLY A 107 -15.95 19.78 -7.60
N LEU A 108 -16.91 19.06 -8.19
CA LEU A 108 -16.72 18.29 -9.42
C LEU A 108 -16.30 19.19 -10.60
N LYS A 109 -16.79 20.43 -10.64
CA LYS A 109 -16.41 21.43 -11.66
C LYS A 109 -14.97 21.95 -11.48
N CYS A 110 -14.37 21.78 -10.30
CA CYS A 110 -13.02 22.30 -9.98
C CYS A 110 -11.91 21.25 -10.20
N VAL A 111 -12.22 19.97 -10.01
CA VAL A 111 -11.23 18.89 -10.08
C VAL A 111 -10.98 18.46 -11.54
N GLN A 112 -9.72 18.31 -11.92
CA GLN A 112 -9.34 17.91 -13.29
C GLN A 112 -9.31 16.39 -13.48
N GLY A 113 -8.86 15.66 -12.46
CA GLY A 113 -8.77 14.20 -12.48
C GLY A 113 -10.08 13.52 -12.11
N LYS A 114 -10.12 12.18 -12.26
CA LYS A 114 -11.28 11.38 -11.87
C LYS A 114 -11.39 11.29 -10.35
N ALA A 115 -12.29 12.08 -9.78
CA ALA A 115 -12.60 12.18 -8.36
C ALA A 115 -13.63 11.14 -7.88
N VAL A 116 -13.86 11.12 -6.56
CA VAL A 116 -14.91 10.34 -5.90
C VAL A 116 -15.89 11.30 -5.23
N VAL A 117 -17.18 11.07 -5.41
CA VAL A 117 -18.24 11.77 -4.67
C VAL A 117 -18.50 11.07 -3.34
N ASN A 118 -18.50 11.81 -2.24
CA ASN A 118 -18.92 11.36 -0.91
C ASN A 118 -20.07 12.27 -0.43
N SER A 119 -21.32 11.86 -0.53
CA SER A 119 -21.83 10.59 -1.06
C SER A 119 -23.24 10.80 -1.63
N ILE A 120 -23.79 9.76 -2.25
CA ILE A 120 -25.21 9.70 -2.61
C ILE A 120 -25.92 8.60 -1.81
N SER A 121 -27.24 8.68 -1.67
CA SER A 121 -28.04 7.67 -0.98
C SER A 121 -29.50 7.67 -1.42
N LEU A 122 -30.27 6.68 -0.98
CA LEU A 122 -31.70 6.58 -1.24
C LEU A 122 -32.56 7.38 -0.25
N LYS A 123 -31.94 8.17 0.64
CA LYS A 123 -32.63 8.97 1.69
C LYS A 123 -33.77 9.83 1.14
N ASN A 124 -33.54 10.47 -0.01
CA ASN A 124 -34.50 11.37 -0.66
C ASN A 124 -35.28 10.68 -1.79
N GLY A 125 -35.33 9.34 -1.77
CA GLY A 125 -36.00 8.53 -2.78
C GLY A 125 -35.17 8.22 -4.01
N GLU A 126 -35.71 7.31 -4.82
CA GLU A 126 -35.05 6.74 -5.99
C GLU A 126 -34.82 7.73 -7.14
N GLU A 127 -35.77 8.66 -7.37
CA GLU A 127 -35.67 9.63 -8.46
C GLU A 127 -34.45 10.56 -8.28
N GLU A 128 -34.29 11.11 -7.07
CA GLU A 128 -33.15 11.98 -6.76
C GLU A 128 -31.84 11.21 -6.78
N PHE A 129 -31.81 9.98 -6.25
CA PHE A 129 -30.64 9.10 -6.30
C PHE A 129 -30.17 8.84 -7.75
N LEU A 130 -31.10 8.51 -8.66
CA LEU A 130 -30.80 8.29 -10.07
C LEU A 130 -30.41 9.59 -10.80
N ARG A 131 -31.01 10.73 -10.45
CA ARG A 131 -30.62 12.04 -10.99
C ARG A 131 -29.16 12.35 -10.65
N GLN A 132 -28.80 12.22 -9.38
CA GLN A 132 -27.43 12.44 -8.91
C GLN A 132 -26.46 11.45 -9.55
N ALA A 133 -26.77 10.15 -9.57
CA ALA A 133 -25.93 9.12 -10.19
C ALA A 133 -25.64 9.40 -11.68
N ARG A 134 -26.63 9.82 -12.45
CA ARG A 134 -26.45 10.19 -13.87
C ARG A 134 -25.54 11.40 -14.02
N LEU A 135 -25.67 12.41 -13.17
CA LEU A 135 -24.79 13.57 -13.17
C LEU A 135 -23.34 13.18 -12.82
N ILE A 136 -23.13 12.37 -11.77
CA ILE A 136 -21.80 11.87 -11.41
C ILE A 136 -21.16 11.14 -12.59
N ARG A 137 -21.92 10.27 -13.27
CA ARG A 137 -21.48 9.57 -14.47
C ARG A 137 -21.11 10.53 -15.60
N GLN A 138 -21.86 11.61 -15.79
CA GLN A 138 -21.55 12.65 -16.80
C GLN A 138 -20.24 13.38 -16.49
N TYR A 139 -19.96 13.67 -15.22
CA TYR A 139 -18.65 14.19 -14.78
C TYR A 139 -17.53 13.13 -14.84
N GLY A 140 -17.86 11.86 -15.03
CA GLY A 140 -16.90 10.75 -15.08
C GLY A 140 -16.30 10.38 -13.72
N ALA A 141 -16.95 10.75 -12.62
CA ALA A 141 -16.50 10.47 -11.26
C ALA A 141 -16.98 9.09 -10.75
N ALA A 142 -16.27 8.55 -9.76
CA ALA A 142 -16.77 7.44 -8.95
C ALA A 142 -17.64 7.97 -7.80
N THR A 143 -18.37 7.10 -7.10
CA THR A 143 -19.25 7.53 -6.00
C THR A 143 -19.27 6.57 -4.82
N ILE A 144 -19.27 7.16 -3.63
CA ILE A 144 -19.63 6.49 -2.38
C ILE A 144 -21.14 6.48 -2.25
N VAL A 145 -21.70 5.30 -2.00
CA VAL A 145 -23.12 5.06 -1.80
C VAL A 145 -23.35 4.64 -0.36
N MET A 146 -23.97 5.53 0.42
CA MET A 146 -24.28 5.26 1.82
C MET A 146 -25.43 4.26 1.92
N ALA A 147 -25.34 3.32 2.86
CA ALA A 147 -26.45 2.44 3.23
C ALA A 147 -27.50 3.23 4.05
N PHE A 148 -28.20 4.14 3.37
CA PHE A 148 -29.26 4.99 3.90
C PHE A 148 -30.37 5.08 2.84
N ASP A 149 -31.59 4.72 3.22
CA ASP A 149 -32.76 4.78 2.34
C ASP A 149 -33.89 5.63 2.95
N GLU A 150 -35.07 5.59 2.33
CA GLU A 150 -36.24 6.36 2.75
C GLU A 150 -36.72 6.01 4.18
N ARG A 151 -36.27 4.87 4.73
CA ARG A 151 -36.59 4.40 6.09
C ARG A 151 -35.53 4.75 7.12
N GLY A 152 -34.41 5.33 6.69
CA GLY A 152 -33.32 5.73 7.58
C GLY A 152 -31.99 5.03 7.29
N GLN A 153 -31.05 5.23 8.21
CA GLN A 153 -29.72 4.63 8.16
C GLN A 153 -29.79 3.12 8.44
N ALA A 154 -29.02 2.30 7.72
CA ALA A 154 -28.88 0.89 8.02
C ALA A 154 -27.92 0.66 9.18
N ASP A 155 -28.45 0.13 10.27
CA ASP A 155 -27.79 -0.21 11.52
C ASP A 155 -27.46 -1.71 11.59
N ASP A 156 -28.37 -2.60 11.19
CA ASP A 156 -28.16 -4.06 11.16
C ASP A 156 -27.63 -4.60 9.82
N ARG A 157 -27.10 -5.83 9.84
CA ARG A 157 -26.54 -6.51 8.65
C ARG A 157 -27.53 -6.63 7.49
N GLN A 158 -28.76 -7.05 7.74
CA GLN A 158 -29.74 -7.32 6.68
C GLN A 158 -30.15 -6.01 6.00
N ARG A 159 -30.38 -4.95 6.78
CA ARG A 159 -30.65 -3.61 6.26
C ARG A 159 -29.50 -3.09 5.40
N LYS A 160 -28.24 -3.28 5.82
CA LYS A 160 -27.07 -2.89 5.01
C LYS A 160 -27.06 -3.63 3.67
N ILE A 161 -27.33 -4.93 3.67
CA ILE A 161 -27.41 -5.78 2.46
C ILE A 161 -28.54 -5.31 1.54
N ASP A 162 -29.74 -5.12 2.06
CA ASP A 162 -30.92 -4.77 1.27
C ASP A 162 -30.73 -3.44 0.54
N ILE A 163 -30.22 -2.42 1.23
CA ILE A 163 -29.99 -1.10 0.65
C ILE A 163 -28.89 -1.16 -0.41
N CYS A 164 -27.73 -1.78 -0.11
CA CYS A 164 -26.63 -1.88 -1.07
C CYS A 164 -27.03 -2.69 -2.32
N SER A 165 -27.79 -3.77 -2.15
CA SER A 165 -28.32 -4.58 -3.25
C SER A 165 -29.27 -3.76 -4.14
N ARG A 166 -30.24 -3.06 -3.53
CA ARG A 166 -31.16 -2.18 -4.26
C ARG A 166 -30.42 -1.08 -5.00
N ALA A 167 -29.50 -0.38 -4.33
CA ALA A 167 -28.73 0.71 -4.92
C ALA A 167 -27.84 0.21 -6.07
N TYR A 168 -27.22 -0.97 -5.95
CA TYR A 168 -26.45 -1.58 -7.02
C TYR A 168 -27.28 -1.82 -8.28
N ASP A 169 -28.47 -2.40 -8.11
CA ASP A 169 -29.39 -2.65 -9.21
C ASP A 169 -29.86 -1.35 -9.88
N LEU A 170 -30.21 -0.33 -9.10
CA LEU A 170 -30.58 0.99 -9.62
C LEU A 170 -29.45 1.62 -10.42
N LEU A 171 -28.23 1.63 -9.87
CA LEU A 171 -27.06 2.23 -10.51
C LEU A 171 -26.70 1.51 -11.81
N THR A 172 -26.57 0.18 -11.77
CA THR A 172 -26.08 -0.60 -12.91
C THR A 172 -27.14 -0.78 -14.00
N LYS A 173 -28.42 -0.96 -13.64
CA LYS A 173 -29.49 -1.26 -14.61
C LYS A 173 -30.22 0.00 -15.10
N GLN A 174 -30.34 1.05 -14.28
CA GLN A 174 -31.15 2.23 -14.62
C GLN A 174 -30.36 3.53 -14.81
N ALA A 175 -29.17 3.65 -14.24
CA ALA A 175 -28.29 4.81 -14.43
C ALA A 175 -27.11 4.54 -15.37
N ASP A 176 -26.97 3.29 -15.85
CA ASP A 176 -25.83 2.81 -16.66
C ASP A 176 -24.48 3.13 -15.99
N PHE A 177 -24.46 3.07 -14.65
CA PHE A 177 -23.29 3.41 -13.85
C PHE A 177 -22.33 2.22 -13.80
N PRO A 178 -21.03 2.39 -14.11
CA PRO A 178 -20.07 1.30 -14.05
C PRO A 178 -19.95 0.71 -12.65
N ALA A 179 -20.12 -0.60 -12.50
CA ALA A 179 -20.02 -1.26 -11.20
C ALA A 179 -18.67 -1.02 -10.50
N SER A 180 -17.57 -0.91 -11.27
CA SER A 180 -16.24 -0.60 -10.77
C SER A 180 -16.09 0.79 -10.14
N ASP A 181 -17.03 1.70 -10.42
CA ASP A 181 -17.04 3.07 -9.90
C ASP A 181 -17.99 3.23 -8.70
N ILE A 182 -18.62 2.14 -8.25
CA ILE A 182 -19.51 2.09 -7.08
C ILE A 182 -18.69 1.69 -5.86
N ILE A 183 -18.71 2.52 -4.82
CA ILE A 183 -18.07 2.28 -3.53
C ILE A 183 -19.18 2.29 -2.47
N PHE A 184 -19.55 1.14 -1.91
CA PHE A 184 -20.55 1.10 -0.84
C PHE A 184 -19.93 1.51 0.49
N ASP A 185 -20.65 2.33 1.26
CA ASP A 185 -20.40 2.54 2.70
C ASP A 185 -21.56 1.92 3.50
N PRO A 186 -21.37 0.71 4.06
CA PRO A 186 -22.36 0.05 4.92
C PRO A 186 -22.57 0.72 6.29
N ASN A 187 -22.05 1.93 6.53
CA ASN A 187 -22.03 2.67 7.79
C ASN A 187 -21.21 2.00 8.89
N ILE A 188 -19.99 2.50 9.11
CA ILE A 188 -19.26 2.27 10.37
C ILE A 188 -19.90 3.13 11.45
N LEU A 189 -20.56 2.47 12.41
CA LEU A 189 -21.26 3.12 13.53
C LEU A 189 -20.48 2.95 14.83
N THR A 190 -20.74 3.85 15.79
CA THR A 190 -20.07 3.84 17.08
C THR A 190 -20.54 2.66 17.94
N ILE A 191 -19.58 1.91 18.48
CA ILE A 191 -19.80 0.81 19.43
C ILE A 191 -19.35 1.20 20.84
N ALA A 192 -19.53 0.31 21.82
CA ALA A 192 -19.20 0.57 23.23
C ALA A 192 -19.89 1.84 23.79
N THR A 193 -21.13 2.10 23.34
CA THR A 193 -21.93 3.26 23.76
C THR A 193 -22.67 3.04 25.08
N GLY A 194 -22.63 1.82 25.61
CA GLY A 194 -23.46 1.38 26.75
C GLY A 194 -24.85 0.87 26.34
N LEU A 195 -25.23 0.98 25.06
CA LEU A 195 -26.48 0.45 24.53
C LEU A 195 -26.26 -0.93 23.92
N GLU A 196 -27.10 -1.91 24.28
CA GLU A 196 -26.99 -3.29 23.81
C GLU A 196 -27.17 -3.39 22.29
N GLU A 197 -28.11 -2.62 21.75
CA GLU A 197 -28.41 -2.51 20.31
C GLU A 197 -27.19 -2.15 19.45
N HIS A 198 -26.21 -1.44 20.03
CA HIS A 198 -25.03 -0.97 19.31
C HIS A 198 -23.86 -1.95 19.35
N ARG A 199 -23.93 -3.02 20.16
CA ARG A 199 -22.82 -3.95 20.37
C ARG A 199 -22.40 -4.65 19.09
N ASN A 200 -23.34 -4.92 18.19
CA ASN A 200 -23.10 -5.73 17.01
C ASN A 200 -22.72 -4.92 15.75
N TYR A 201 -22.76 -3.58 15.79
CA TYR A 201 -22.57 -2.74 14.59
C TYR A 201 -21.27 -2.99 13.82
N ALA A 202 -20.17 -3.27 14.52
CA ALA A 202 -18.89 -3.62 13.89
C ALA A 202 -18.97 -4.96 13.17
N VAL A 203 -19.57 -5.97 13.79
CA VAL A 203 -19.80 -7.30 13.19
C VAL A 203 -20.73 -7.17 11.97
N ASP A 204 -21.82 -6.42 12.10
CA ASP A 204 -22.79 -6.20 11.03
C ASP A 204 -22.14 -5.52 9.81
N PHE A 205 -21.24 -4.56 10.03
CA PHE A 205 -20.45 -3.96 8.96
C PHE A 205 -19.51 -4.98 8.28
N ILE A 206 -18.79 -5.79 9.05
CA ILE A 206 -17.85 -6.80 8.54
C ILE A 206 -18.59 -7.87 7.72
N GLU A 207 -19.74 -8.34 8.21
CA GLU A 207 -20.55 -9.33 7.51
C GLU A 207 -21.23 -8.76 6.26
N ALA A 208 -21.71 -7.52 6.31
CA ALA A 208 -22.25 -6.83 5.14
C ALA A 208 -21.16 -6.60 4.08
N THR A 209 -19.96 -6.23 4.49
CA THR A 209 -18.78 -6.11 3.61
C THR A 209 -18.54 -7.42 2.87
N ARG A 210 -18.46 -8.55 3.60
CA ARG A 210 -18.27 -9.87 2.99
C ARG A 210 -19.38 -10.22 2.01
N TRP A 211 -20.63 -9.90 2.36
CA TRP A 211 -21.76 -10.14 1.47
C TRP A 211 -21.67 -9.30 0.19
N ILE A 212 -21.40 -8.01 0.31
CA ILE A 212 -21.27 -7.08 -0.84
C ILE A 212 -20.21 -7.59 -1.80
N LYS A 213 -19.01 -7.94 -1.29
CA LYS A 213 -17.92 -8.43 -2.14
C LYS A 213 -18.23 -9.74 -2.86
N ASN A 214 -19.05 -10.60 -2.25
CA ASN A 214 -19.44 -11.88 -2.85
C ASN A 214 -20.61 -11.76 -3.85
N ASN A 215 -21.48 -10.76 -3.71
CA ASN A 215 -22.75 -10.70 -4.44
C ASN A 215 -22.87 -9.52 -5.41
N LEU A 216 -22.10 -8.45 -5.22
CA LEU A 216 -22.15 -7.22 -6.03
C LEU A 216 -20.85 -7.07 -6.83
N PRO A 217 -20.70 -7.79 -7.96
CA PRO A 217 -19.42 -7.92 -8.64
C PRO A 217 -18.92 -6.59 -9.18
N GLY A 218 -17.67 -6.26 -8.85
CA GLY A 218 -17.03 -5.02 -9.29
C GLY A 218 -17.21 -3.85 -8.34
N ALA A 219 -18.19 -3.90 -7.42
CA ALA A 219 -18.32 -2.88 -6.40
C ALA A 219 -17.18 -2.96 -5.36
N HIS A 220 -16.87 -1.81 -4.80
CA HIS A 220 -15.91 -1.64 -3.70
C HIS A 220 -16.64 -1.35 -2.39
N VAL A 221 -15.94 -1.51 -1.26
CA VAL A 221 -16.47 -1.17 0.07
C VAL A 221 -15.52 -0.20 0.77
N SER A 222 -16.12 0.83 1.38
CA SER A 222 -15.45 1.83 2.22
C SER A 222 -16.18 2.03 3.55
N GLY A 223 -15.62 2.91 4.39
CA GLY A 223 -16.24 3.38 5.62
C GLY A 223 -15.36 4.38 6.38
N GLY A 224 -16.01 5.25 7.15
CA GLY A 224 -15.37 6.15 8.12
C GLY A 224 -14.89 5.43 9.38
N VAL A 225 -13.65 4.96 9.40
CA VAL A 225 -13.13 4.08 10.47
C VAL A 225 -13.13 4.79 11.82
N SER A 226 -12.82 6.08 11.85
CA SER A 226 -12.77 6.87 13.08
C SER A 226 -14.09 6.84 13.88
N ASN A 227 -15.23 6.62 13.23
CA ASN A 227 -16.56 6.56 13.83
C ASN A 227 -16.73 5.40 14.81
N ILE A 228 -16.04 4.27 14.59
CA ILE A 228 -16.12 3.07 15.44
C ILE A 228 -15.73 3.37 16.89
N SER A 229 -14.87 4.38 17.07
CA SER A 229 -14.14 4.66 18.30
C SER A 229 -14.63 5.91 19.06
N PHE A 230 -15.76 6.51 18.66
CA PHE A 230 -16.20 7.79 19.23
C PHE A 230 -16.52 7.74 20.73
N SER A 231 -16.93 6.58 21.27
CA SER A 231 -17.11 6.38 22.71
C SER A 231 -15.83 6.60 23.53
N PHE A 232 -14.66 6.51 22.89
CA PHE A 232 -13.35 6.68 23.54
C PHE A 232 -12.65 7.99 23.15
N ARG A 233 -13.41 9.03 22.75
CA ARG A 233 -12.84 10.36 22.48
C ARG A 233 -12.04 10.86 23.69
N GLY A 234 -10.80 11.31 23.43
CA GLY A 234 -9.85 11.72 24.47
C GLY A 234 -8.93 10.61 24.98
N ASN A 235 -9.06 9.38 24.49
CA ASN A 235 -8.10 8.29 24.69
C ASN A 235 -7.59 7.78 23.34
N ASN A 236 -6.58 8.44 22.78
CA ASN A 236 -6.08 8.12 21.44
C ASN A 236 -5.47 6.72 21.37
N THR A 237 -4.82 6.25 22.43
CA THR A 237 -4.21 4.91 22.49
C THR A 237 -5.25 3.81 22.26
N VAL A 238 -6.41 3.89 22.94
CA VAL A 238 -7.50 2.93 22.73
C VAL A 238 -8.13 3.09 21.33
N ARG A 239 -8.33 4.32 20.86
CA ARG A 239 -8.92 4.57 19.54
C ARG A 239 -8.06 4.00 18.41
N GLU A 240 -6.76 4.24 18.43
CA GLU A 240 -5.82 3.72 17.43
C GLU A 240 -5.77 2.19 17.45
N ALA A 241 -5.82 1.57 18.63
CA ALA A 241 -5.93 0.11 18.77
C ALA A 241 -7.24 -0.42 18.16
N MET A 242 -8.38 0.24 18.42
CA MET A 242 -9.67 -0.11 17.81
C MET A 242 -9.63 0.01 16.29
N HIS A 243 -9.03 1.07 15.73
CA HIS A 243 -8.92 1.25 14.29
C HIS A 243 -8.10 0.15 13.64
N ALA A 244 -6.92 -0.17 14.20
CA ALA A 244 -6.04 -1.20 13.67
C ALA A 244 -6.67 -2.59 13.74
N ALA A 245 -7.31 -2.95 14.86
CA ALA A 245 -8.03 -4.22 15.01
C ALA A 245 -9.25 -4.32 14.10
N PHE A 246 -10.04 -3.25 13.98
CA PHE A 246 -11.18 -3.22 13.06
C PHE A 246 -10.74 -3.40 11.61
N LEU A 247 -9.74 -2.64 11.15
CA LEU A 247 -9.20 -2.75 9.80
C LEU A 247 -8.66 -4.15 9.51
N PHE A 248 -7.94 -4.76 10.46
CA PHE A 248 -7.43 -6.12 10.31
C PHE A 248 -8.54 -7.14 9.96
N HIS A 249 -9.68 -7.08 10.66
CA HIS A 249 -10.81 -7.97 10.41
C HIS A 249 -11.63 -7.57 9.18
N ALA A 250 -11.90 -6.27 8.99
CA ALA A 250 -12.69 -5.77 7.88
C ALA A 250 -12.02 -5.98 6.51
N ILE A 251 -10.70 -5.78 6.42
CA ILE A 251 -9.93 -6.02 5.19
C ILE A 251 -9.95 -7.50 4.80
N ARG A 252 -9.88 -8.41 5.78
CA ARG A 252 -10.04 -9.86 5.54
C ARG A 252 -11.45 -10.23 5.07
N ALA A 253 -12.46 -9.47 5.47
CA ALA A 253 -13.81 -9.60 4.94
C ALA A 253 -13.99 -8.98 3.55
N GLY A 254 -13.02 -8.19 3.07
CA GLY A 254 -12.97 -7.62 1.73
C GLY A 254 -13.17 -6.09 1.67
N LEU A 255 -12.94 -5.37 2.78
CA LEU A 255 -12.89 -3.91 2.79
C LEU A 255 -11.74 -3.43 1.88
N ASP A 256 -12.07 -2.68 0.83
CA ASP A 256 -11.09 -2.22 -0.17
C ASP A 256 -10.40 -0.91 0.26
N MET A 257 -11.13 -0.03 0.95
CA MET A 257 -10.66 1.31 1.28
C MET A 257 -11.29 1.85 2.57
N GLY A 258 -10.75 2.92 3.15
CA GLY A 258 -11.34 3.52 4.33
C GLY A 258 -10.89 4.95 4.57
N ILE A 259 -11.80 5.75 5.13
CA ILE A 259 -11.55 7.13 5.56
C ILE A 259 -10.94 7.07 6.96
N VAL A 260 -9.65 7.42 7.04
CA VAL A 260 -8.81 7.23 8.22
C VAL A 260 -7.82 8.39 8.38
N ASN A 261 -7.29 8.53 9.58
CA ASN A 261 -6.09 9.33 9.79
C ASN A 261 -4.85 8.58 9.29
N ALA A 262 -4.42 8.87 8.06
CA ALA A 262 -3.24 8.24 7.43
C ALA A 262 -1.97 8.31 8.31
N GLY A 263 -1.85 9.35 9.15
CA GLY A 263 -0.73 9.54 10.07
C GLY A 263 -0.70 8.54 11.25
N GLN A 264 -1.86 8.07 11.71
CA GLN A 264 -2.06 7.40 13.00
C GLN A 264 -2.57 5.96 12.90
N LEU A 265 -2.30 5.26 11.80
CA LEU A 265 -2.61 3.83 11.70
C LEU A 265 -1.59 3.01 12.48
N ALA A 266 -2.00 2.50 13.64
CA ALA A 266 -1.21 1.56 14.42
C ALA A 266 -1.04 0.22 13.69
N VAL A 267 0.06 -0.49 13.97
CA VAL A 267 0.30 -1.85 13.48
C VAL A 267 -0.41 -2.83 14.41
N TYR A 268 -1.24 -3.71 13.84
CA TYR A 268 -2.08 -4.63 14.62
C TYR A 268 -1.29 -5.50 15.61
N GLU A 269 -0.09 -5.93 15.22
CA GLU A 269 0.75 -6.80 16.06
C GLU A 269 1.44 -6.07 17.22
N GLU A 270 1.55 -4.75 17.15
CA GLU A 270 2.19 -3.94 18.18
C GLU A 270 1.20 -3.42 19.22
N ILE A 271 -0.09 -3.72 19.06
CA ILE A 271 -1.08 -3.47 20.10
C ILE A 271 -0.76 -4.39 21.27
N GLU A 272 -0.67 -3.80 22.48
CA GLU A 272 -0.43 -4.55 23.71
C GLU A 272 -1.44 -5.71 23.83
N PRO A 273 -0.99 -6.95 24.12
CA PRO A 273 -1.85 -8.14 24.05
C PRO A 273 -3.17 -8.05 24.82
N GLU A 274 -3.17 -7.52 26.04
CA GLU A 274 -4.39 -7.38 26.85
C GLU A 274 -5.34 -6.32 26.27
N LEU A 275 -4.81 -5.17 25.85
CA LEU A 275 -5.58 -4.14 25.14
C LEU A 275 -6.18 -4.69 23.85
N ARG A 276 -5.41 -5.46 23.08
CA ARG A 276 -5.86 -6.07 21.82
C ARG A 276 -7.01 -7.04 22.06
N GLU A 277 -6.90 -7.91 23.06
CA GLU A 277 -7.96 -8.85 23.43
C GLU A 277 -9.26 -8.11 23.79
N ARG A 278 -9.18 -7.08 24.65
CA ARG A 278 -10.35 -6.30 25.07
C ARG A 278 -10.97 -5.52 23.91
N VAL A 279 -10.14 -4.96 23.03
CA VAL A 279 -10.61 -4.29 21.81
C VAL A 279 -11.33 -5.26 20.88
N GLU A 280 -10.77 -6.45 20.65
CA GLU A 280 -11.43 -7.48 19.83
C GLU A 280 -12.72 -8.01 20.46
N ASP A 281 -12.77 -8.15 21.79
CA ASP A 281 -13.99 -8.55 22.50
C ASP A 281 -15.14 -7.60 22.18
N VAL A 282 -14.87 -6.29 22.15
CA VAL A 282 -15.87 -5.26 21.82
C VAL A 282 -16.18 -5.25 20.32
N LEU A 283 -15.15 -5.24 19.45
CA LEU A 283 -15.34 -5.16 18.00
C LEU A 283 -16.08 -6.37 17.42
N LEU A 284 -15.80 -7.56 17.95
CA LEU A 284 -16.36 -8.82 17.45
C LEU A 284 -17.52 -9.32 18.31
N ASN A 285 -17.96 -8.51 19.29
CA ASN A 285 -19.05 -8.84 20.20
C ASN A 285 -18.92 -10.26 20.80
N ARG A 286 -17.73 -10.60 21.32
CA ARG A 286 -17.41 -11.99 21.74
C ARG A 286 -17.97 -12.37 23.10
N ARG A 287 -18.39 -11.37 23.88
CA ARG A 287 -18.84 -11.50 25.27
C ARG A 287 -19.67 -10.30 25.70
N ASP A 288 -20.59 -10.52 26.64
CA ASP A 288 -21.58 -9.51 27.06
C ASP A 288 -20.97 -8.35 27.86
N ASP A 289 -19.92 -8.61 28.63
CA ASP A 289 -19.20 -7.65 29.48
C ASP A 289 -18.02 -6.96 28.76
N ALA A 290 -17.90 -7.12 27.43
CA ALA A 290 -16.78 -6.57 26.65
C ALA A 290 -16.62 -5.06 26.81
N THR A 291 -17.74 -4.33 26.76
CA THR A 291 -17.73 -2.85 26.83
C THR A 291 -17.21 -2.36 28.18
N GLU A 292 -17.75 -2.90 29.28
CA GLU A 292 -17.34 -2.54 30.64
C GLU A 292 -15.85 -2.81 30.84
N ARG A 293 -15.39 -4.00 30.44
CA ARG A 293 -13.98 -4.40 30.51
C ARG A 293 -13.04 -3.46 29.76
N LEU A 294 -13.43 -2.97 28.58
CA LEU A 294 -12.61 -2.05 27.82
C LEU A 294 -12.63 -0.64 28.42
N VAL A 295 -13.78 -0.18 28.91
CA VAL A 295 -13.92 1.13 29.56
C VAL A 295 -13.07 1.20 30.83
N ASP A 296 -13.17 0.21 31.73
CA ASP A 296 -12.37 0.14 32.96
C ASP A 296 -10.87 0.12 32.66
N PHE A 297 -10.48 -0.63 31.63
CA PHE A 297 -9.08 -0.69 31.20
C PHE A 297 -8.63 0.64 30.57
N ALA A 298 -9.50 1.29 29.80
CA ALA A 298 -9.22 2.57 29.17
C ALA A 298 -8.95 3.69 30.19
N GLU A 299 -9.56 3.66 31.37
CA GLU A 299 -9.25 4.60 32.45
C GLU A 299 -7.79 4.45 32.94
N ASN A 300 -7.34 3.21 33.10
CA ASN A 300 -5.96 2.90 33.47
C ASN A 300 -4.95 3.32 32.38
N VAL A 301 -5.30 3.13 31.10
CA VAL A 301 -4.49 3.57 29.95
C VAL A 301 -4.44 5.10 29.87
N ARG A 302 -5.57 5.78 30.10
CA ARG A 302 -5.64 7.25 30.07
C ARG A 302 -4.80 7.90 31.18
N ALA A 303 -4.73 7.27 32.35
CA ALA A 303 -3.84 7.68 33.42
C ALA A 303 -2.36 7.60 33.01
N LYS A 304 -1.98 6.52 32.30
CA LYS A 304 -0.64 6.37 31.73
C LYS A 304 -0.33 7.38 30.63
N ASP A 305 -1.31 7.75 29.79
CA ASP A 305 -1.17 8.77 28.74
C ASP A 305 -0.89 10.18 29.29
N LYS A 306 -1.37 10.52 30.49
CA LYS A 306 -1.01 11.80 31.15
C LYS A 306 0.41 11.82 31.72
N THR A 307 0.99 10.65 31.98
CA THR A 307 2.39 10.46 32.41
C THR A 307 3.35 10.17 31.26
N ARG A 308 2.92 10.28 30.00
CA ARG A 308 3.79 10.22 28.82
C ARG A 308 4.72 11.44 28.79
N VAL A 309 5.72 11.43 29.68
CA VAL A 309 7.08 11.76 29.29
C VAL A 309 7.36 10.90 28.07
N ALA A 310 7.81 11.54 26.99
CA ALA A 310 7.81 11.03 25.63
C ALA A 310 8.14 9.54 25.51
N ASP A 311 7.45 8.92 24.56
CA ASP A 311 7.53 7.54 24.08
C ASP A 311 8.93 7.22 23.51
N GLU A 312 9.96 7.35 24.34
CA GLU A 312 11.38 7.17 24.04
C GLU A 312 11.97 5.97 24.79
N ALA A 313 11.14 5.11 25.40
CA ALA A 313 11.65 3.87 26.02
C ALA A 313 12.44 3.03 25.01
N TRP A 314 11.99 2.99 23.75
CA TRP A 314 12.71 2.37 22.64
C TRP A 314 14.05 3.07 22.33
N ARG A 315 14.23 4.35 22.70
CA ARG A 315 15.52 5.05 22.56
C ARG A 315 16.61 4.49 23.49
N ALA A 316 16.22 3.79 24.56
CA ALA A 316 17.15 3.08 25.43
C ALA A 316 17.63 1.74 24.84
N GLU A 317 17.02 1.25 23.75
CA GLU A 317 17.47 0.04 23.07
C GLU A 317 18.80 0.26 22.31
N PRO A 318 19.53 -0.83 21.99
CA PRO A 318 20.65 -0.79 21.05
C PRO A 318 20.23 -0.21 19.69
N VAL A 319 21.17 0.41 18.97
CA VAL A 319 20.90 1.09 17.69
C VAL A 319 20.20 0.19 16.66
N GLU A 320 20.47 -1.11 16.67
CA GLU A 320 19.81 -2.09 15.81
C GLU A 320 18.32 -2.20 16.13
N GLY A 321 17.96 -2.22 17.42
CA GLY A 321 16.57 -2.20 17.89
C GLY A 321 15.88 -0.89 17.54
N ARG A 322 16.59 0.24 17.67
CA ARG A 322 16.08 1.58 17.33
C ARG A 322 15.80 1.75 15.84
N LEU A 323 16.73 1.34 14.98
CA LEU A 323 16.56 1.36 13.52
C LEU A 323 15.41 0.44 13.09
N LYS A 324 15.30 -0.75 13.70
CA LYS A 324 14.18 -1.67 13.46
C LYS A 324 12.84 -1.05 13.88
N HIS A 325 12.76 -0.46 15.07
CA HIS A 325 11.57 0.22 15.57
C HIS A 325 11.15 1.36 14.64
N ALA A 326 12.10 2.21 14.25
CA ALA A 326 11.86 3.33 13.36
C ALA A 326 11.36 2.88 11.98
N LEU A 327 11.87 1.78 11.43
CA LEU A 327 11.37 1.19 10.18
C LEU A 327 9.93 0.67 10.31
N ILE A 328 9.61 -0.08 11.36
CA ILE A 328 8.26 -0.64 11.57
C ILE A 328 7.24 0.47 11.79
N LYS A 329 7.59 1.49 12.58
CA LYS A 329 6.71 2.63 12.91
C LYS A 329 6.70 3.73 11.87
N GLY A 330 7.66 3.75 10.94
CA GLY A 330 7.80 4.81 9.94
C GLY A 330 8.32 6.15 10.50
N ILE A 331 9.18 6.12 11.52
CA ILE A 331 9.72 7.31 12.20
C ILE A 331 10.98 7.81 11.49
N VAL A 332 11.01 9.10 11.10
CA VAL A 332 12.13 9.69 10.34
C VAL A 332 13.06 10.57 11.17
N ASP A 333 12.65 10.98 12.38
CA ASP A 333 13.27 12.08 13.12
C ASP A 333 14.69 11.76 13.62
N TYR A 334 14.93 10.53 14.09
CA TYR A 334 16.21 10.12 14.68
C TYR A 334 17.13 9.34 13.73
N ILE A 335 16.71 9.16 12.48
CA ILE A 335 17.35 8.24 11.54
C ILE A 335 18.79 8.60 11.25
N ASP A 336 19.12 9.88 11.09
CA ASP A 336 20.50 10.28 10.75
C ASP A 336 21.45 9.93 11.91
N ALA A 337 21.04 10.20 13.15
CA ALA A 337 21.82 9.91 14.34
C ALA A 337 21.97 8.40 14.60
N ASP A 338 20.90 7.62 14.50
CA ASP A 338 20.97 6.16 14.67
C ASP A 338 21.75 5.49 13.54
N THR A 339 21.60 5.97 12.31
CA THR A 339 22.35 5.46 11.17
C THR A 339 23.85 5.73 11.33
N GLU A 340 24.23 6.89 11.87
CA GLU A 340 25.63 7.20 12.19
C GLU A 340 26.19 6.31 13.31
N GLU A 341 25.45 6.10 14.40
CA GLU A 341 25.89 5.22 15.47
C GLU A 341 26.07 3.78 14.96
N ALA A 342 25.14 3.28 14.14
CA ALA A 342 25.26 1.97 13.50
C ALA A 342 26.47 1.91 12.55
N ARG A 343 26.71 2.97 11.77
CA ARG A 343 27.86 3.10 10.86
C ARG A 343 29.19 3.00 11.61
N GLN A 344 29.29 3.61 12.79
CA GLN A 344 30.51 3.55 13.62
C GLN A 344 30.75 2.17 14.25
N LYS A 345 29.69 1.39 14.48
CA LYS A 345 29.76 0.01 14.99
C LYS A 345 30.05 -1.02 13.91
N CYS A 346 29.65 -0.73 12.67
CA CYS A 346 29.87 -1.58 11.50
C CYS A 346 31.26 -1.35 10.89
N LYS A 347 31.79 -2.36 10.18
CA LYS A 347 33.09 -2.23 9.50
C LYS A 347 32.99 -1.40 8.23
N ARG A 348 31.86 -1.48 7.53
CA ARG A 348 31.55 -0.73 6.32
C ARG A 348 30.17 -0.08 6.47
N PRO A 349 29.93 1.14 5.95
CA PRO A 349 28.61 1.75 5.88
C PRO A 349 27.55 0.85 5.25
N LEU A 350 27.96 0.03 4.26
CA LEU A 350 27.10 -0.98 3.64
C LEU A 350 26.56 -2.03 4.63
N ASP A 351 27.34 -2.40 5.65
CA ASP A 351 26.92 -3.43 6.61
C ASP A 351 25.72 -2.93 7.47
N VAL A 352 25.51 -1.60 7.58
CA VAL A 352 24.31 -1.02 8.21
C VAL A 352 23.06 -1.28 7.38
N ILE A 353 23.19 -1.22 6.05
CA ILE A 353 22.10 -1.52 5.11
C ILE A 353 21.80 -3.02 5.16
N GLU A 354 22.81 -3.86 4.92
CA GLU A 354 22.65 -5.33 4.88
C GLU A 354 22.24 -5.93 6.25
N GLY A 355 22.59 -5.29 7.35
CA GLY A 355 22.30 -5.74 8.71
C GLY A 355 21.00 -5.14 9.29
N PRO A 356 21.08 -4.13 10.18
CA PRO A 356 19.94 -3.66 10.95
C PRO A 356 18.79 -3.11 10.10
N LEU A 357 19.08 -2.42 9.00
CA LEU A 357 18.04 -1.86 8.14
C LEU A 357 17.27 -2.95 7.36
N MET A 358 17.97 -3.91 6.76
CA MET A 358 17.33 -5.05 6.09
C MET A 358 16.59 -5.96 7.07
N ALA A 359 17.09 -6.15 8.29
CA ALA A 359 16.39 -6.88 9.34
C ALA A 359 15.04 -6.22 9.70
N GLY A 360 15.00 -4.88 9.79
CA GLY A 360 13.76 -4.13 9.98
C GLY A 360 12.80 -4.27 8.80
N MET A 361 13.31 -4.15 7.56
CA MET A 361 12.50 -4.31 6.35
C MET A 361 11.95 -5.74 6.17
N SER A 362 12.68 -6.77 6.62
CA SER A 362 12.18 -8.14 6.62
C SER A 362 10.93 -8.28 7.51
N VAL A 363 10.94 -7.68 8.70
CA VAL A 363 9.79 -7.71 9.59
C VAL A 363 8.60 -6.94 9.00
N VAL A 364 8.85 -5.80 8.36
CA VAL A 364 7.81 -5.06 7.61
C VAL A 364 7.20 -5.94 6.51
N GLY A 365 8.03 -6.68 5.77
CA GLY A 365 7.59 -7.64 4.76
C GLY A 365 6.72 -8.76 5.33
N ASP A 366 7.13 -9.36 6.46
CA ASP A 366 6.38 -10.42 7.15
C ASP A 366 5.03 -9.90 7.67
N LEU A 367 5.00 -8.70 8.25
CA LEU A 367 3.78 -8.07 8.75
C LEU A 367 2.81 -7.72 7.61
N PHE A 368 3.32 -7.21 6.49
CA PHE A 368 2.52 -6.92 5.30
C PHE A 368 1.96 -8.21 4.69
N GLY A 369 2.79 -9.25 4.54
CA GLY A 369 2.37 -10.56 4.03
C GLY A 369 1.32 -11.26 4.91
N ALA A 370 1.35 -11.01 6.22
CA ALA A 370 0.34 -11.51 7.17
C ALA A 370 -0.95 -10.66 7.22
N GLY A 371 -1.01 -9.55 6.48
CA GLY A 371 -2.11 -8.58 6.52
C GLY A 371 -2.21 -7.79 7.84
N LYS A 372 -1.13 -7.76 8.63
CA LYS A 372 -1.04 -7.03 9.91
C LYS A 372 -0.51 -5.60 9.74
N MET A 373 0.00 -5.30 8.55
CA MET A 373 0.44 -3.98 8.09
C MET A 373 -0.12 -3.74 6.68
N PHE A 374 -0.46 -2.50 6.37
CA PHE A 374 -1.06 -2.10 5.07
C PHE A 374 -0.07 -1.33 4.21
N LEU A 375 -0.34 -1.23 2.91
CA LEU A 375 0.57 -0.61 1.94
C LEU A 375 1.04 0.80 2.36
N PRO A 376 0.19 1.71 2.89
CA PRO A 376 0.65 3.02 3.34
C PRO A 376 1.66 2.98 4.50
N GLN A 377 1.54 2.01 5.42
CA GLN A 377 2.51 1.81 6.49
C GLN A 377 3.85 1.33 5.91
N VAL A 378 3.82 0.41 4.93
CA VAL A 378 5.02 -0.03 4.20
C VAL A 378 5.68 1.14 3.46
N VAL A 379 4.90 2.05 2.87
CA VAL A 379 5.42 3.26 2.22
C VAL A 379 6.13 4.17 3.22
N LYS A 380 5.61 4.33 4.44
CA LYS A 380 6.33 5.06 5.50
C LYS A 380 7.65 4.38 5.86
N SER A 381 7.66 3.06 6.04
CA SER A 381 8.89 2.28 6.29
C SER A 381 9.92 2.48 5.17
N ALA A 382 9.48 2.50 3.92
CA ALA A 382 10.34 2.75 2.77
C ALA A 382 10.95 4.17 2.78
N ARG A 383 10.24 5.18 3.29
CA ARG A 383 10.80 6.55 3.46
C ARG A 383 11.90 6.58 4.50
N VAL A 384 11.70 5.88 5.63
CA VAL A 384 12.72 5.71 6.67
C VAL A 384 13.97 5.05 6.09
N MET A 385 13.80 3.95 5.35
CA MET A 385 14.88 3.26 4.65
C MET A 385 15.62 4.18 3.68
N LYS A 386 14.89 4.93 2.84
CA LYS A 386 15.48 5.87 1.88
C LYS A 386 16.31 6.94 2.57
N LYS A 387 15.83 7.50 3.69
CA LYS A 387 16.56 8.52 4.46
C LYS A 387 17.87 7.95 5.04
N ALA A 388 17.82 6.77 5.65
CA ALA A 388 19.01 6.11 6.19
C ALA A 388 20.06 5.80 5.10
N VAL A 389 19.62 5.29 3.94
CA VAL A 389 20.52 5.02 2.81
C VAL A 389 21.13 6.31 2.27
N ALA A 390 20.34 7.39 2.13
CA ALA A 390 20.84 8.69 1.68
C ALA A 390 21.90 9.26 2.64
N TYR A 391 21.76 9.04 3.95
CA TYR A 391 22.76 9.43 4.95
C TYR A 391 24.08 8.64 4.79
N LEU A 392 24.02 7.35 4.45
CA LEU A 392 25.20 6.50 4.29
C LEU A 392 25.96 6.74 2.98
N MET A 393 25.30 7.27 1.94
CA MET A 393 25.88 7.44 0.60
C MET A 393 27.23 8.17 0.58
N PRO A 394 27.41 9.35 1.23
CA PRO A 394 28.70 10.05 1.23
C PRO A 394 29.84 9.22 1.84
N PHE A 395 29.55 8.40 2.85
CA PHE A 395 30.54 7.53 3.48
C PHE A 395 30.90 6.32 2.62
N MET A 396 29.91 5.77 1.90
CA MET A 396 30.13 4.71 0.91
C MET A 396 30.97 5.22 -0.27
N GLU A 397 30.77 6.47 -0.68
CA GLU A 397 31.58 7.13 -1.70
C GLU A 397 33.00 7.46 -1.21
N ALA A 398 33.18 7.81 0.07
CA ALA A 398 34.50 8.03 0.66
C ALA A 398 35.28 6.73 0.89
N GLU A 399 34.61 5.61 1.18
CA GLU A 399 35.23 4.28 1.21
C GLU A 399 35.63 3.76 -0.16
N LYS A 400 35.03 4.30 -1.24
CA LYS A 400 35.58 4.11 -2.59
C LYS A 400 36.91 4.84 -2.66
N SER A 401 37.95 4.14 -2.24
CA SER A 401 39.34 4.44 -2.61
C SER A 401 39.36 4.78 -4.10
N ALA A 402 40.12 5.80 -4.52
CA ALA A 402 40.42 6.03 -5.93
C ALA A 402 41.18 4.80 -6.48
N GLY A 403 40.43 3.75 -6.85
CA GLY A 403 40.95 2.41 -7.13
C GLY A 403 40.10 1.22 -6.66
N ALA A 404 39.02 1.40 -5.87
CA ALA A 404 38.13 0.30 -5.48
C ALA A 404 37.32 -0.16 -6.69
N LYS A 405 37.73 -1.29 -7.29
CA LYS A 405 36.98 -1.90 -8.39
C LYS A 405 35.64 -2.43 -7.86
N PRO A 406 34.53 -2.24 -8.60
CA PRO A 406 33.24 -2.84 -8.24
C PRO A 406 33.37 -4.36 -8.13
N GLN A 407 32.58 -4.98 -7.24
CA GLN A 407 32.59 -6.44 -7.03
C GLN A 407 32.20 -7.23 -8.30
N GLY A 408 31.48 -6.56 -9.18
CA GLY A 408 31.11 -7.02 -10.51
C GLY A 408 30.22 -5.99 -11.17
N ARG A 409 30.10 -6.07 -12.49
CA ARG A 409 29.25 -5.21 -13.30
C ARG A 409 28.03 -5.98 -13.79
N ILE A 410 26.86 -5.38 -13.66
CA ILE A 410 25.58 -6.05 -13.94
C ILE A 410 24.79 -5.19 -14.91
N VAL A 411 24.45 -5.74 -16.07
CA VAL A 411 23.53 -5.09 -17.00
C VAL A 411 22.11 -5.51 -16.66
N MET A 412 21.23 -4.53 -16.45
CA MET A 412 19.83 -4.77 -16.11
C MET A 412 18.91 -4.16 -17.16
N ALA A 413 17.84 -4.88 -17.51
CA ALA A 413 16.87 -4.42 -18.49
C ALA A 413 15.48 -4.97 -18.21
N THR A 414 14.46 -4.14 -18.43
CA THR A 414 13.10 -4.63 -18.63
C THR A 414 12.97 -5.01 -20.11
N VAL A 415 12.58 -6.25 -20.38
CA VAL A 415 12.63 -6.84 -21.73
C VAL A 415 11.68 -6.14 -22.71
N LYS A 416 11.93 -6.34 -24.01
CA LYS A 416 11.12 -5.77 -25.09
C LYS A 416 9.63 -6.03 -24.90
N GLY A 417 8.83 -4.99 -25.14
CA GLY A 417 7.37 -5.06 -25.00
C GLY A 417 6.87 -4.84 -23.58
N ASP A 418 7.76 -4.68 -22.60
CA ASP A 418 7.40 -4.44 -21.21
C ASP A 418 7.89 -3.06 -20.72
N VAL A 419 7.01 -2.35 -20.02
CA VAL A 419 7.24 -1.00 -19.48
C VAL A 419 7.38 -0.97 -17.97
N HIS A 420 7.17 -2.10 -17.28
CA HIS A 420 7.17 -2.13 -15.83
C HIS A 420 8.61 -2.30 -15.31
N ASP A 421 9.10 -1.31 -14.55
CA ASP A 421 10.50 -1.24 -14.12
C ASP A 421 10.71 -1.03 -12.63
N ILE A 422 9.63 -0.84 -11.84
CA ILE A 422 9.73 -0.60 -10.40
C ILE A 422 10.59 -1.67 -9.71
N GLY A 423 10.31 -2.95 -9.96
CA GLY A 423 11.07 -4.06 -9.38
C GLY A 423 12.54 -4.06 -9.81
N LYS A 424 12.82 -3.79 -11.09
CA LYS A 424 14.19 -3.65 -11.62
C LYS A 424 14.93 -2.50 -10.95
N ASN A 425 14.30 -1.34 -10.81
CA ASN A 425 14.90 -0.15 -10.23
C ASN A 425 15.25 -0.39 -8.75
N ILE A 426 14.37 -1.07 -8.00
CA ILE A 426 14.66 -1.47 -6.61
C ILE A 426 15.86 -2.43 -6.56
N VAL A 427 15.90 -3.45 -7.42
CA VAL A 427 17.04 -4.38 -7.50
C VAL A 427 18.33 -3.64 -7.87
N GLY A 428 18.28 -2.71 -8.82
CA GLY A 428 19.42 -1.89 -9.23
C GLY A 428 19.99 -1.07 -8.07
N VAL A 429 19.12 -0.39 -7.32
CA VAL A 429 19.50 0.34 -6.11
C VAL A 429 20.11 -0.61 -5.07
N VAL A 430 19.50 -1.77 -4.83
CA VAL A 430 20.01 -2.76 -3.87
C VAL A 430 21.41 -3.24 -4.28
N LEU A 431 21.63 -3.59 -5.55
CA LEU A 431 22.94 -4.04 -6.05
C LEU A 431 23.99 -2.91 -6.01
N GLN A 432 23.61 -1.67 -6.35
CA GLN A 432 24.49 -0.51 -6.23
C GLN A 432 24.90 -0.23 -4.79
N CYS A 433 23.96 -0.38 -3.83
CA CYS A 433 24.29 -0.32 -2.41
C CYS A 433 25.37 -1.36 -2.07
N ASN A 434 25.35 -2.53 -2.70
CA ASN A 434 26.27 -3.64 -2.43
C ASN A 434 27.60 -3.59 -3.23
N ASN A 435 28.01 -2.41 -3.69
CA ASN A 435 29.25 -2.16 -4.44
C ASN A 435 29.35 -2.92 -5.79
N TYR A 436 28.20 -3.23 -6.40
CA TYR A 436 28.13 -3.64 -7.81
C TYR A 436 27.97 -2.43 -8.72
N ASP A 437 28.56 -2.49 -9.90
CA ASP A 437 28.36 -1.49 -10.96
C ASP A 437 27.14 -1.89 -11.79
N VAL A 438 26.02 -1.19 -11.61
CA VAL A 438 24.77 -1.52 -12.31
C VAL A 438 24.57 -0.60 -13.50
N VAL A 439 24.50 -1.19 -14.69
CA VAL A 439 24.16 -0.52 -15.94
C VAL A 439 22.70 -0.82 -16.25
N ASP A 440 21.82 0.13 -15.94
CA ASP A 440 20.39 0.02 -16.21
C ASP A 440 20.05 0.54 -17.62
N LEU A 441 19.47 -0.32 -18.46
CA LEU A 441 19.07 -0.01 -19.82
C LEU A 441 17.64 0.53 -19.96
N GLY A 442 16.88 0.57 -18.85
CA GLY A 442 15.51 1.04 -18.83
C GLY A 442 14.50 -0.02 -19.30
N VAL A 443 13.47 0.43 -20.01
CA VAL A 443 12.30 -0.37 -20.41
C VAL A 443 12.22 -0.65 -21.89
N MET A 444 11.44 -1.67 -22.24
CA MET A 444 11.20 -2.12 -23.62
C MET A 444 12.50 -2.41 -24.39
N VAL A 445 13.51 -2.96 -23.72
CA VAL A 445 14.86 -3.09 -24.27
C VAL A 445 14.96 -4.34 -25.16
N PRO A 446 15.34 -4.22 -26.45
CA PRO A 446 15.56 -5.38 -27.32
C PRO A 446 16.76 -6.23 -26.90
N ALA A 447 16.67 -7.55 -27.11
CA ALA A 447 17.75 -8.51 -26.80
C ALA A 447 19.13 -8.06 -27.33
N ALA A 448 19.19 -7.63 -28.60
CA ALA A 448 20.44 -7.17 -29.23
C ALA A 448 21.14 -6.06 -28.43
N LYS A 449 20.39 -5.06 -27.94
CA LYS A 449 20.93 -3.94 -27.15
C LYS A 449 21.44 -4.40 -25.78
N ILE A 450 20.75 -5.36 -25.15
CA ILE A 450 21.17 -5.95 -23.88
C ILE A 450 22.52 -6.65 -24.06
N LEU A 451 22.65 -7.48 -25.10
CA LEU A 451 23.87 -8.24 -25.38
C LEU A 451 25.03 -7.35 -25.83
N GLU A 452 24.78 -6.35 -26.68
CA GLU A 452 25.77 -5.36 -27.09
C GLU A 452 26.33 -4.60 -25.89
N THR A 453 25.44 -4.04 -25.05
CA THR A 453 25.85 -3.33 -23.84
C THR A 453 26.63 -4.23 -22.88
N ALA A 454 26.21 -5.49 -22.72
CA ALA A 454 26.91 -6.44 -21.86
C ALA A 454 28.35 -6.70 -22.34
N ARG A 455 28.61 -6.73 -23.65
CA ARG A 455 29.98 -6.81 -24.17
C ARG A 455 30.75 -5.51 -24.01
N GLU A 456 30.18 -4.40 -24.46
CA GLU A 456 30.83 -3.08 -24.44
C GLU A 456 31.26 -2.71 -23.02
N LYS A 457 30.40 -3.02 -22.05
CA LYS A 457 30.65 -2.72 -20.66
C LYS A 457 31.40 -3.85 -19.94
N ASN A 458 31.72 -4.98 -20.57
CA ASN A 458 32.32 -6.14 -19.91
C ASN A 458 31.53 -6.53 -18.65
N ALA A 459 30.24 -6.80 -18.81
CA ALA A 459 29.37 -7.18 -17.71
C ALA A 459 29.75 -8.58 -17.17
N ASP A 460 29.61 -8.76 -15.87
CA ASP A 460 29.80 -10.02 -15.17
C ASP A 460 28.49 -10.81 -15.04
N ALA A 461 27.33 -10.14 -15.10
CA ALA A 461 26.00 -10.78 -15.11
C ALA A 461 24.96 -9.94 -15.89
N ILE A 462 23.88 -10.60 -16.33
CA ILE A 462 22.72 -9.95 -16.96
C ILE A 462 21.46 -10.23 -16.14
N GLY A 463 20.71 -9.18 -15.82
CA GLY A 463 19.43 -9.26 -15.12
C GLY A 463 18.25 -8.81 -15.99
N LEU A 464 17.25 -9.67 -16.13
CA LEU A 464 16.04 -9.40 -16.89
C LEU A 464 14.83 -9.24 -15.98
N SER A 465 14.01 -8.23 -16.28
CA SER A 465 12.73 -7.98 -15.60
C SER A 465 11.56 -8.07 -16.57
N GLY A 466 10.44 -8.63 -16.10
CA GLY A 466 9.20 -8.74 -16.84
C GLY A 466 8.00 -8.93 -15.91
N LEU A 467 6.90 -8.26 -16.24
CA LEU A 467 5.65 -8.27 -15.52
C LEU A 467 4.50 -8.82 -16.37
N ILE A 468 4.53 -8.73 -17.70
CA ILE A 468 3.44 -9.26 -18.54
C ILE A 468 3.79 -10.60 -19.18
N THR A 469 2.77 -11.39 -19.56
CA THR A 469 2.97 -12.72 -20.16
C THR A 469 3.85 -12.69 -21.42
N PRO A 470 3.70 -11.73 -22.37
CA PRO A 470 4.60 -11.63 -23.52
C PRO A 470 6.08 -11.45 -23.15
N SER A 471 6.37 -10.82 -22.02
CA SER A 471 7.73 -10.61 -21.52
C SER A 471 8.42 -11.91 -21.15
N LEU A 472 7.65 -12.92 -20.74
CA LEU A 472 8.19 -14.23 -20.40
C LEU A 472 8.76 -14.93 -21.64
N ASP A 473 8.06 -14.83 -22.78
CA ASP A 473 8.55 -15.35 -24.06
C ASP A 473 9.78 -14.57 -24.55
N GLU A 474 9.80 -13.25 -24.35
CA GLU A 474 10.98 -12.43 -24.66
C GLU A 474 12.19 -12.81 -23.79
N MET A 475 12.01 -13.15 -22.52
CA MET A 475 13.10 -13.67 -21.69
C MET A 475 13.65 -15.01 -22.20
N VAL A 476 12.79 -15.88 -22.75
CA VAL A 476 13.23 -17.10 -23.43
C VAL A 476 14.05 -16.76 -24.67
N HIS A 477 13.60 -15.77 -25.46
CA HIS A 477 14.33 -15.29 -26.62
C HIS A 477 15.72 -14.77 -26.24
N VAL A 478 15.84 -13.91 -25.21
CA VAL A 478 17.14 -13.41 -24.73
C VAL A 478 18.07 -14.57 -24.34
N ALA A 479 17.57 -15.59 -23.64
CA ALA A 479 18.37 -16.76 -23.27
C ALA A 479 18.90 -17.54 -24.50
N GLN A 480 18.06 -17.70 -25.53
CA GLN A 480 18.46 -18.33 -26.80
C GLN A 480 19.53 -17.51 -27.53
N GLU A 481 19.38 -16.18 -27.57
CA GLU A 481 20.34 -15.28 -28.21
C GLU A 481 21.67 -15.25 -27.44
N MET A 482 21.63 -15.29 -26.11
CA MET A 482 22.83 -15.43 -25.27
C MET A 482 23.60 -16.72 -25.60
N GLU A 483 22.91 -17.85 -25.78
CA GLU A 483 23.57 -19.10 -26.18
C GLU A 483 24.11 -19.02 -27.62
N ARG A 484 23.31 -18.52 -28.56
CA ARG A 484 23.70 -18.37 -29.97
C ARG A 484 24.96 -17.54 -30.14
N GLU A 485 25.08 -16.48 -29.35
CA GLU A 485 26.22 -15.56 -29.41
C GLU A 485 27.35 -15.89 -28.42
N GLY A 486 27.30 -17.07 -27.78
CA GLY A 486 28.39 -17.64 -27.00
C GLY A 486 28.62 -17.01 -25.63
N PHE A 487 27.62 -16.37 -25.03
CA PHE A 487 27.74 -15.84 -23.67
C PHE A 487 27.88 -16.97 -22.64
N ARG A 488 28.64 -16.71 -21.58
CA ARG A 488 28.81 -17.62 -20.42
C ARG A 488 28.61 -16.93 -19.06
N LEU A 489 28.05 -15.71 -19.10
CA LEU A 489 27.70 -14.91 -17.92
C LEU A 489 26.44 -15.48 -17.25
N PRO A 490 26.26 -15.34 -15.93
CA PRO A 490 25.01 -15.70 -15.27
C PRO A 490 23.83 -14.83 -15.75
N LEU A 491 22.68 -15.47 -15.92
CA LEU A 491 21.41 -14.86 -16.30
C LEU A 491 20.44 -14.86 -15.11
N LEU A 492 20.02 -13.69 -14.66
CA LEU A 492 19.08 -13.50 -13.56
C LEU A 492 17.69 -13.17 -14.12
N ILE A 493 16.68 -13.88 -13.66
CA ILE A 493 15.28 -13.71 -14.08
C ILE A 493 14.46 -13.21 -12.90
N GLY A 494 13.81 -12.05 -13.05
CA GLY A 494 12.93 -11.49 -12.03
C GLY A 494 11.70 -10.77 -12.61
N GLY A 495 10.82 -10.33 -11.71
CA GLY A 495 9.57 -9.65 -12.04
C GLY A 495 8.33 -10.44 -11.62
N ALA A 496 7.21 -9.74 -11.40
CA ALA A 496 6.06 -10.26 -10.64
C ALA A 496 5.40 -11.51 -11.25
N THR A 497 5.44 -11.67 -12.57
CA THR A 497 4.88 -12.85 -13.26
C THR A 497 5.90 -13.96 -13.50
N THR A 498 7.17 -13.74 -13.17
CA THR A 498 8.19 -14.78 -13.23
C THR A 498 8.08 -15.73 -12.04
N SER A 499 8.48 -16.98 -12.23
CA SER A 499 8.53 -17.96 -11.15
C SER A 499 9.69 -18.92 -11.34
N ARG A 500 10.07 -19.63 -10.27
CA ARG A 500 11.05 -20.72 -10.34
C ARG A 500 10.62 -21.80 -11.33
N ALA A 501 9.35 -22.19 -11.32
CA ALA A 501 8.80 -23.20 -12.21
C ALA A 501 8.88 -22.75 -13.68
N HIS A 502 8.48 -21.51 -13.97
CA HIS A 502 8.59 -20.96 -15.32
C HIS A 502 10.04 -20.94 -15.79
N THR A 503 10.94 -20.39 -14.96
CA THR A 503 12.37 -20.28 -15.29
C THR A 503 13.00 -21.64 -15.57
N ALA A 504 12.71 -22.64 -14.73
CA ALA A 504 13.24 -24.00 -14.87
C ALA A 504 12.76 -24.73 -16.13
N VAL A 505 11.51 -24.51 -16.54
CA VAL A 505 10.86 -25.23 -17.64
C VAL A 505 11.02 -24.52 -18.99
N LYS A 506 11.01 -23.18 -19.00
CA LYS A 506 10.93 -22.39 -20.23
C LYS A 506 12.18 -21.62 -20.58
N ILE A 507 12.98 -21.15 -19.61
CA ILE A 507 14.14 -20.28 -19.88
C ILE A 507 15.44 -21.07 -19.80
N ALA A 508 15.71 -21.69 -18.65
CA ALA A 508 16.96 -22.40 -18.37
C ALA A 508 17.36 -23.47 -19.41
N PRO A 509 16.44 -24.19 -20.10
CA PRO A 509 16.83 -25.15 -21.13
C PRO A 509 17.51 -24.53 -22.37
N HIS A 510 17.35 -23.22 -22.59
CA HIS A 510 17.86 -22.53 -23.78
C HIS A 510 19.22 -21.87 -23.57
N TYR A 511 19.80 -21.92 -22.38
CA TYR A 511 21.08 -21.29 -22.08
C TYR A 511 21.97 -22.21 -21.23
N GLY A 512 23.19 -22.47 -21.70
CA GLY A 512 24.09 -23.46 -21.11
C GLY A 512 24.77 -23.02 -19.81
N ALA A 513 24.84 -21.72 -19.55
CA ALA A 513 25.38 -21.16 -18.31
C ALA A 513 24.29 -20.95 -17.24
N SER A 514 24.70 -20.49 -16.06
CA SER A 514 23.82 -20.32 -14.90
C SER A 514 22.63 -19.43 -15.21
N THR A 515 21.42 -19.95 -15.01
CA THR A 515 20.15 -19.22 -15.13
C THR A 515 19.40 -19.36 -13.81
N VAL A 516 19.07 -18.24 -13.17
CA VAL A 516 18.53 -18.25 -11.80
C VAL A 516 17.34 -17.29 -11.68
N HIS A 517 16.23 -17.79 -11.14
CA HIS A 517 15.09 -16.98 -10.72
C HIS A 517 15.40 -16.27 -9.40
N VAL A 518 15.29 -14.94 -9.40
CA VAL A 518 15.42 -14.09 -8.22
C VAL A 518 14.02 -13.69 -7.79
N LEU A 519 13.62 -14.16 -6.59
CA LEU A 519 12.26 -14.00 -6.09
C LEU A 519 11.89 -12.52 -5.86
N ASP A 520 12.79 -11.78 -5.23
CA ASP A 520 12.57 -10.39 -4.85
C ASP A 520 13.92 -9.66 -4.72
N ALA A 521 13.86 -8.34 -4.58
CA ALA A 521 15.03 -7.49 -4.54
C ALA A 521 15.97 -7.76 -3.36
N SER A 522 15.44 -8.20 -2.21
CA SER A 522 16.26 -8.51 -1.02
C SER A 522 17.21 -9.69 -1.25
N ARG A 523 16.85 -10.60 -2.17
CA ARG A 523 17.63 -11.80 -2.48
C ARG A 523 18.66 -11.60 -3.59
N ALA A 524 18.56 -10.51 -4.35
CA ALA A 524 19.39 -10.27 -5.53
C ALA A 524 20.90 -10.28 -5.22
N VAL A 525 21.30 -9.61 -4.12
CA VAL A 525 22.71 -9.53 -3.69
C VAL A 525 23.29 -10.91 -3.41
N GLY A 526 22.59 -11.72 -2.62
CA GLY A 526 23.06 -13.05 -2.23
C GLY A 526 23.24 -13.95 -3.44
N VAL A 527 22.29 -13.91 -4.39
CA VAL A 527 22.36 -14.66 -5.64
C VAL A 527 23.54 -14.22 -6.49
N VAL A 528 23.71 -12.91 -6.71
CA VAL A 528 24.83 -12.38 -7.50
C VAL A 528 26.17 -12.73 -6.87
N ASN A 529 26.31 -12.56 -5.56
CA ASN A 529 27.54 -12.86 -4.81
C ASN A 529 27.91 -14.35 -4.94
N SER A 530 26.93 -15.24 -4.81
CA SER A 530 27.14 -16.69 -5.01
C SER A 530 27.54 -17.04 -6.45
N LEU A 531 27.07 -16.29 -7.45
CA LEU A 531 27.36 -16.56 -8.86
C LEU A 531 28.69 -15.97 -9.35
N LEU A 532 29.13 -14.85 -8.76
CA LEU A 532 30.35 -14.15 -9.17
C LEU A 532 31.61 -14.63 -8.42
N LYS A 533 31.47 -15.19 -7.21
CA LYS A 533 32.60 -15.78 -6.49
C LYS A 533 32.90 -17.19 -6.99
N GLU A 534 34.12 -17.40 -7.46
CA GLU A 534 34.58 -18.66 -8.06
C GLU A 534 34.40 -19.87 -7.13
N GLU A 535 34.64 -19.69 -5.84
CA GLU A 535 34.49 -20.70 -4.78
C GLU A 535 33.04 -21.16 -4.57
N LEU A 536 32.06 -20.25 -4.70
CA LEU A 536 30.65 -20.51 -4.42
C LEU A 536 29.86 -20.88 -5.68
N ARG A 537 30.32 -20.42 -6.85
CA ARG A 537 29.61 -20.55 -8.13
C ARG A 537 29.31 -22.00 -8.49
N SER A 538 30.30 -22.88 -8.36
CA SER A 538 30.17 -24.29 -8.76
C SER A 538 29.10 -25.03 -7.94
N GLU A 539 29.12 -24.85 -6.62
CA GLU A 539 28.14 -25.49 -5.72
C GLU A 539 26.74 -24.90 -5.93
N PHE A 540 26.63 -23.57 -6.02
CA PHE A 540 25.36 -22.88 -6.20
C PHE A 540 24.70 -23.21 -7.54
N ASP A 541 25.47 -23.25 -8.64
CA ASP A 541 24.97 -23.61 -9.96
C ASP A 541 24.52 -25.08 -9.99
N LYS A 542 25.30 -25.99 -9.41
CA LYS A 542 24.94 -27.42 -9.32
C LYS A 542 23.64 -27.62 -8.56
N LYS A 543 23.48 -26.96 -7.40
CA LYS A 543 22.26 -27.02 -6.59
C LYS A 543 21.05 -26.49 -7.37
N THR A 544 21.20 -25.35 -8.04
CA THR A 544 20.13 -24.74 -8.83
C THR A 544 19.71 -25.63 -10.00
N ARG A 545 20.67 -26.21 -10.73
CA ARG A 545 20.39 -27.16 -11.83
C ARG A 545 19.64 -28.40 -11.36
N GLN A 546 20.01 -28.95 -10.20
CA GLN A 546 19.30 -30.09 -9.60
C GLN A 546 17.85 -29.75 -9.21
N GLU A 547 17.63 -28.58 -8.61
CA GLU A 547 16.28 -28.09 -8.29
C GLU A 547 15.45 -27.93 -9.58
N TYR A 548 16.03 -27.32 -10.62
CA TYR A 548 15.32 -27.09 -11.88
C TYR A 548 15.00 -28.37 -12.64
N GLU A 549 15.89 -29.36 -12.57
CA GLU A 549 15.63 -30.68 -13.14
C GLU A 549 14.46 -31.39 -12.44
N ARG A 550 14.42 -31.33 -11.11
CA ARG A 550 13.29 -31.85 -10.34
C ARG A 550 11.97 -31.16 -10.73
N LEU A 551 11.95 -29.82 -10.82
CA LEU A 551 10.77 -29.06 -11.23
C LEU A 551 10.30 -29.43 -12.65
N ARG A 552 11.24 -29.67 -13.58
CA ARG A 552 10.91 -30.15 -14.93
C ARG A 552 10.27 -31.53 -14.91
N GLN A 553 10.81 -32.47 -14.13
CA GLN A 553 10.26 -33.82 -14.00
C GLN A 553 8.86 -33.81 -13.39
N GLU A 554 8.62 -33.01 -12.34
CA GLU A 554 7.31 -32.83 -11.73
C GLU A 554 6.29 -32.24 -12.72
N HIS A 555 6.69 -31.25 -13.52
CA HIS A 555 5.85 -30.67 -14.56
C HIS A 555 5.53 -31.68 -15.68
N ALA A 556 6.52 -32.44 -16.14
CA ALA A 556 6.35 -33.49 -17.15
C ALA A 556 5.41 -34.61 -16.67
N ALA A 557 5.52 -35.02 -15.41
CA ALA A 557 4.64 -36.02 -14.79
C ALA A 557 3.19 -35.53 -14.72
N LYS A 558 2.96 -34.26 -14.31
CA LYS A 558 1.62 -33.64 -14.31
C LYS A 558 1.02 -33.55 -15.72
N THR A 559 1.85 -33.25 -16.73
CA THR A 559 1.41 -33.16 -18.13
C THR A 559 1.08 -34.53 -18.73
N LYS A 560 1.85 -35.58 -18.41
CA LYS A 560 1.54 -36.98 -18.80
C LYS A 560 0.25 -37.48 -18.16
N LYS A 561 -0.01 -37.16 -16.89
CA LYS A 561 -1.24 -37.56 -16.18
C LYS A 561 -2.49 -36.88 -16.75
N LYS A 562 -2.37 -35.66 -17.28
CA LYS A 562 -3.45 -34.94 -17.98
C LYS A 562 -3.76 -35.44 -19.40
N LYS A 563 -2.83 -36.13 -20.07
CA LYS A 563 -3.03 -36.71 -21.41
C LYS A 563 -3.62 -38.13 -21.40
N LEU A 564 -3.70 -38.75 -20.23
CA LEU A 564 -4.24 -40.10 -20.02
C LEU A 564 -5.70 -40.10 -19.51
N LEU A 565 -6.34 -38.93 -19.48
CA LEU A 565 -7.76 -38.75 -19.16
C LEU A 565 -8.50 -38.28 -20.39
#